data_AF-A0A7Y8IBS7-F1
#
_entry.id   AF-A0A7Y8IBS7-F1
#
_cell.length_a   1.000
_cell.length_b   1.000
_cell.length_c   1.000
_cell.angle_alpha   90.00
_cell.angle_beta   90.00
_cell.angle_gamma   90.00
#
_symmetry.space_group_name_H-M   'P 1'
#
loop_
_entity.id
_entity.type
_entity.pdbx_description
1 polymer ?
#
loop_
_entity_poly.entity_id
_entity_poly.type
_entity_poly.pdbx_seq_one_letter_code
_entity_poly.pdbx_strand_id
1 'polypeptide(L)'
;MAKNIFWTGMLMALALTGTAAAFAEEDRVVQAAIDTLKSYVRLPPGSEIKFLEKKESPISDFYAVKLLVALPDKEIPTIVYVDKAGDKVLIGNLFVRGENVSLKEAGPPKLRKVDKGLLEMEKSPSLGNKGARVTIVEFSNFQCSYCMDS
;
A
#
# COMPACT_ATOMS: atom_id res chain seq x y z
N MET A 1 -21.66 6.00 -68.41
CA MET A 1 -22.14 7.13 -67.56
C MET A 1 -21.79 6.75 -66.13
N ALA A 2 -20.99 7.44 -65.31
CA ALA A 2 -20.40 8.77 -65.33
C ALA A 2 -18.95 8.72 -64.78
N LYS A 3 -18.17 9.77 -65.08
CA LYS A 3 -16.73 9.95 -64.86
C LYS A 3 -16.47 10.85 -63.63
N ASN A 4 -15.40 10.55 -62.89
CA ASN A 4 -14.31 11.43 -62.39
C ASN A 4 -14.58 12.64 -61.45
N ILE A 5 -13.46 13.11 -60.86
CA ILE A 5 -13.13 14.48 -60.36
C ILE A 5 -13.53 14.71 -58.88
N PHE A 6 -12.69 15.16 -57.93
CA PHE A 6 -11.41 15.89 -58.00
C PHE A 6 -10.61 15.80 -56.69
N TRP A 7 -9.32 16.06 -56.83
CA TRP A 7 -8.23 16.17 -55.86
C TRP A 7 -8.13 17.64 -55.40
N THR A 8 -7.87 17.97 -54.12
CA THR A 8 -6.97 19.07 -53.62
C THR A 8 -7.23 19.52 -52.17
N GLY A 9 -6.13 19.79 -51.44
CA GLY A 9 -6.05 20.64 -50.22
C GLY A 9 -5.91 19.87 -48.90
N MET A 10 -4.74 19.35 -48.49
CA MET A 10 -3.49 20.00 -48.07
C MET A 10 -3.61 20.95 -46.85
N LEU A 11 -3.11 20.44 -45.70
CA LEU A 11 -2.48 21.09 -44.55
C LEU A 11 -3.16 22.27 -43.80
N MET A 12 -3.64 21.97 -42.59
CA MET A 12 -3.46 22.77 -41.37
C MET A 12 -3.13 21.78 -40.24
N ALA A 13 -1.91 21.79 -39.68
CA ALA A 13 -1.54 22.54 -38.47
C ALA A 13 -2.43 22.14 -37.28
N LEU A 14 -1.94 21.71 -36.12
CA LEU A 14 -0.66 21.89 -35.45
C LEU A 14 -0.61 20.87 -34.29
N ALA A 15 0.57 20.40 -33.96
CA ALA A 15 0.83 19.43 -32.90
C ALA A 15 0.28 19.87 -31.52
N LEU A 16 -0.64 19.07 -30.97
CA LEU A 16 -1.00 19.04 -29.55
C LEU A 16 -1.04 17.57 -29.09
N THR A 17 0.06 16.84 -29.25
CA THR A 17 0.29 15.58 -28.54
C THR A 17 1.23 15.86 -27.36
N GLY A 18 0.76 16.70 -26.44
CA GLY A 18 1.38 16.89 -25.14
C GLY A 18 1.03 15.72 -24.24
N THR A 19 1.98 14.81 -24.07
CA THR A 19 2.24 14.03 -22.84
C THR A 19 1.01 13.70 -21.97
N ALA A 20 0.31 12.62 -22.30
CA ALA A 20 -0.58 11.94 -21.35
C ALA A 20 -0.42 10.41 -21.38
N ALA A 21 0.74 9.92 -21.84
CA ALA A 21 1.09 8.50 -21.81
C ALA A 21 2.34 8.30 -20.96
N ALA A 22 2.20 8.40 -19.64
CA ALA A 22 3.27 8.05 -18.70
C ALA A 22 2.79 7.38 -17.39
N PHE A 23 1.51 7.02 -17.29
CA PHE A 23 0.92 6.52 -16.03
C PHE A 23 0.17 5.19 -16.15
N ALA A 24 0.27 4.46 -17.27
CA ALA A 24 -0.61 3.32 -17.51
C ALA A 24 0.06 2.11 -18.19
N GLU A 25 1.39 2.07 -18.27
CA GLU A 25 2.08 0.79 -18.48
C GLU A 25 2.36 0.24 -17.09
N GLU A 26 1.74 -0.89 -16.76
CA GLU A 26 1.91 -1.61 -15.51
C GLU A 26 3.41 -1.78 -15.24
N ASP A 27 3.93 -1.02 -14.29
CA ASP A 27 5.36 -0.88 -14.06
C ASP A 27 5.94 -2.25 -13.71
N ARG A 28 6.63 -2.88 -14.67
CA ARG A 28 7.19 -4.24 -14.56
C ARG A 28 7.98 -4.44 -13.27
N VAL A 29 8.63 -3.37 -12.79
CA VAL A 29 9.37 -3.34 -11.52
C VAL A 29 8.43 -3.52 -10.32
N VAL A 30 7.32 -2.80 -10.29
CA VAL A 30 6.31 -2.90 -9.22
C VAL A 30 5.63 -4.26 -9.27
N GLN A 31 5.33 -4.76 -10.46
CA GLN A 31 4.70 -6.06 -10.63
C GLN A 31 5.62 -7.19 -10.16
N ALA A 32 6.90 -7.16 -10.54
CA ALA A 32 7.91 -8.09 -10.05
C ALA A 32 8.02 -8.07 -8.52
N ALA A 33 7.96 -6.88 -7.89
CA ALA A 33 7.95 -6.76 -6.44
C ALA A 33 6.74 -7.45 -5.80
N ILE A 34 5.53 -7.17 -6.31
CA ILE A 34 4.27 -7.71 -5.77
C ILE A 34 4.22 -9.23 -5.93
N ASP A 35 4.55 -9.75 -7.12
CA ASP A 35 4.45 -11.18 -7.43
C ASP A 35 5.50 -12.00 -6.66
N THR A 36 6.71 -11.45 -6.52
CA THR A 36 7.74 -12.08 -5.68
C THR A 36 7.32 -12.06 -4.21
N LEU A 37 6.78 -10.94 -3.72
CA LEU A 37 6.32 -10.87 -2.32
C LEU A 37 5.21 -11.89 -2.05
N LYS A 38 4.23 -12.03 -2.95
CA LYS A 38 3.14 -13.03 -2.83
C LYS A 38 3.63 -14.47 -2.86
N SER A 39 4.64 -14.78 -3.67
CA SER A 39 5.15 -16.15 -3.82
C SER A 39 6.03 -16.59 -2.65
N TYR A 40 6.80 -15.67 -2.05
CA TYR A 40 7.72 -16.00 -0.95
C TYR A 40 7.14 -15.73 0.45
N VAL A 41 6.17 -14.82 0.58
CA VAL A 41 5.54 -14.51 1.87
C VAL A 41 4.16 -15.15 1.95
N ARG A 42 3.99 -16.06 2.91
CA ARG A 42 2.68 -16.65 3.23
C ARG A 42 1.81 -15.60 3.91
N LEU A 43 0.89 -15.01 3.16
CA LEU A 43 -0.08 -14.05 3.69
C LEU A 43 -1.37 -14.77 4.11
N PRO A 44 -1.98 -14.38 5.24
CA PRO A 44 -3.26 -14.93 5.65
C PRO A 44 -4.39 -14.54 4.67
N PRO A 45 -5.50 -15.30 4.62
CA PRO A 45 -6.64 -14.95 3.78
C PRO A 45 -7.18 -13.55 4.07
N GLY A 46 -7.63 -12.84 3.03
CA GLY A 46 -8.11 -11.46 3.14
C GLY A 46 -7.01 -10.40 3.26
N SER A 47 -5.74 -10.79 3.08
CA SER A 47 -4.63 -9.84 2.98
C SER A 47 -4.57 -9.21 1.60
N GLU A 48 -4.31 -7.91 1.54
CA GLU A 48 -4.08 -7.16 0.30
C GLU A 48 -2.67 -6.58 0.28
N ILE A 49 -2.08 -6.48 -0.91
CA ILE A 49 -0.82 -5.76 -1.11
C ILE A 49 -1.11 -4.55 -2.00
N LYS A 50 -0.79 -3.35 -1.50
CA LYS A 50 -0.99 -2.09 -2.22
C LYS A 50 0.34 -1.45 -2.54
N PHE A 51 0.54 -1.04 -3.78
CA PHE A 51 1.67 -0.19 -4.13
C PHE A 51 1.48 1.21 -3.53
N LEU A 52 2.51 1.74 -2.88
CA LEU A 52 2.51 3.10 -2.35
C LEU A 52 3.41 4.02 -3.15
N GLU A 53 4.66 3.59 -3.40
CA GLU A 53 5.68 4.45 -3.99
C GLU A 53 6.81 3.63 -4.60
N LYS A 54 7.41 4.11 -5.70
CA LYS A 54 8.66 3.61 -6.26
C LYS A 54 9.67 4.75 -6.28
N LYS A 55 10.85 4.55 -5.71
CA LYS A 55 11.95 5.52 -5.71
C LYS A 55 13.30 4.86 -5.99
N GLU A 56 14.31 5.65 -6.32
CA GLU A 56 15.69 5.15 -6.46
C GLU A 56 16.17 4.53 -5.12
N SER A 57 16.83 3.38 -5.21
CA SER A 57 17.38 2.67 -4.06
C SER A 57 18.77 3.20 -3.69
N PRO A 58 19.18 3.08 -2.41
CA PRO A 58 20.59 3.19 -2.03
C PRO A 58 21.49 2.11 -2.66
N ILE A 59 20.91 1.00 -3.13
CA ILE A 59 21.62 -0.04 -3.90
C ILE A 59 21.70 0.43 -5.35
N SER A 60 22.92 0.48 -5.91
CA SER A 60 23.13 0.85 -7.32
C SER A 60 22.29 -0.03 -8.24
N ASP A 61 21.63 0.59 -9.22
CA ASP A 61 20.79 -0.06 -10.23
C ASP A 61 19.55 -0.78 -9.69
N PHE A 62 19.07 -0.38 -8.51
CA PHE A 62 17.80 -0.83 -7.96
C PHE A 62 16.84 0.32 -7.70
N TYR A 63 15.55 0.00 -7.77
CA TYR A 63 14.46 0.75 -7.18
C TYR A 63 14.10 0.19 -5.81
N ALA A 64 13.73 1.07 -4.88
CA ALA A 64 13.03 0.74 -3.66
C ALA A 64 11.53 0.90 -3.91
N VAL A 65 10.82 -0.24 -3.94
CA VAL A 65 9.37 -0.30 -4.11
C VAL A 65 8.73 -0.43 -2.74
N LYS A 66 8.00 0.61 -2.33
CA LYS A 66 7.25 0.64 -1.08
C LYS A 66 5.87 0.04 -1.31
N LEU A 67 5.64 -1.08 -0.64
CA LEU A 67 4.37 -1.80 -0.63
C LEU A 67 3.71 -1.68 0.74
N LEU A 68 2.39 -1.72 0.79
CA LEU A 68 1.60 -1.83 2.01
C LEU A 68 0.95 -3.21 2.03
N VAL A 69 1.38 -4.06 2.96
CA VAL A 69 0.73 -5.33 3.24
C VAL A 69 -0.38 -5.06 4.25
N ALA A 70 -1.61 -4.96 3.76
CA ALA A 70 -2.81 -4.77 4.57
C ALA A 70 -3.31 -6.13 5.04
N LEU A 71 -3.03 -6.45 6.30
CA LEU A 71 -3.58 -7.61 7.00
C LEU A 71 -4.93 -7.23 7.64
N PRO A 72 -5.72 -8.21 8.11
CA PRO A 72 -7.00 -7.93 8.77
C PRO A 72 -6.89 -6.95 9.94
N ASP A 73 -5.85 -7.07 10.76
CA ASP A 73 -5.63 -6.36 12.03
C ASP A 73 -4.61 -5.21 11.94
N LYS A 74 -3.72 -5.23 10.95
CA LYS A 74 -2.63 -4.25 10.82
C LYS A 74 -2.20 -4.01 9.38
N GLU A 75 -1.63 -2.84 9.15
CA GLU A 75 -1.03 -2.46 7.88
C GLU A 75 0.49 -2.36 8.05
N ILE A 76 1.22 -3.15 7.26
CA ILE A 76 2.67 -3.24 7.34
C ILE A 76 3.25 -2.63 6.06
N PRO A 77 3.83 -1.42 6.12
CA PRO A 77 4.62 -0.92 5.01
C PRO A 77 5.93 -1.71 4.92
N THR A 78 6.30 -2.12 3.71
CA THR A 78 7.49 -2.94 3.43
C THR A 78 8.20 -2.38 2.21
N ILE A 79 9.53 -2.32 2.25
CA ILE A 79 10.35 -2.02 1.07
C ILE A 79 10.77 -3.33 0.41
N VAL A 80 10.56 -3.43 -0.90
CA VAL A 80 11.09 -4.48 -1.76
C VAL A 80 12.02 -3.83 -2.76
N TYR A 81 13.24 -4.33 -2.88
CA TYR A 81 14.19 -3.79 -3.85
C TYR A 81 14.11 -4.58 -5.14
N VAL A 82 14.00 -3.88 -6.26
CA VAL A 82 13.92 -4.50 -7.59
C VAL A 82 14.93 -3.82 -8.49
N ASP A 83 15.70 -4.58 -9.26
CA ASP A 83 16.65 -3.97 -10.20
C ASP A 83 15.92 -3.17 -11.29
N LYS A 84 16.62 -2.22 -11.92
CA LYS A 84 15.99 -1.34 -12.92
C LYS A 84 15.39 -2.09 -14.13
N ALA A 85 15.84 -3.31 -14.38
CA ALA A 85 15.30 -4.19 -15.43
C ALA A 85 14.01 -4.93 -15.01
N GLY A 86 13.77 -5.10 -13.69
CA GLY A 86 12.64 -5.87 -13.17
C GLY A 86 12.87 -7.38 -13.09
N ASP A 87 14.12 -7.84 -13.19
CA ASP A 87 14.50 -9.25 -13.25
C ASP A 87 14.98 -9.80 -11.90
N LYS A 88 15.48 -8.93 -11.01
CA LYS A 88 16.04 -9.30 -9.70
C LYS A 88 15.27 -8.61 -8.60
N VAL A 89 14.79 -9.39 -7.64
CA VAL A 89 14.03 -8.90 -6.50
C VAL A 89 14.71 -9.31 -5.20
N LEU A 90 14.92 -8.35 -4.30
CA LEU A 90 15.45 -8.56 -2.95
C LEU A 90 14.37 -8.21 -1.94
N ILE A 91 14.04 -9.19 -1.09
CA ILE A 91 13.12 -9.05 0.03
C ILE A 91 13.94 -9.15 1.32
N GLY A 92 13.93 -8.11 2.13
CA GLY A 92 14.67 -8.08 3.39
C GLY A 92 14.98 -6.67 3.88
N ASN A 93 15.86 -6.59 4.86
CA ASN A 93 16.36 -5.32 5.39
C ASN A 93 17.72 -4.98 4.76
N LEU A 94 17.82 -3.78 4.23
CA LEU A 94 19.08 -3.17 3.81
C LEU A 94 19.65 -2.36 4.97
N PHE A 95 20.92 -2.63 5.30
CA PHE A 95 21.68 -1.87 6.28
C PHE A 95 22.79 -1.09 5.58
N VAL A 96 22.76 0.24 5.68
CA VAL A 96 23.81 1.11 5.15
C VAL A 96 24.56 1.70 6.33
N ARG A 97 25.84 1.36 6.48
CA ARG A 97 26.69 1.82 7.60
C ARG A 97 26.06 1.53 8.99
N GLY A 98 25.39 0.38 9.12
CA GLY A 98 24.73 -0.04 10.36
C GLY A 98 23.30 0.49 10.55
N GLU A 99 22.81 1.40 9.71
CA GLU A 99 21.44 1.91 9.78
C GLU A 99 20.49 1.06 8.91
N ASN A 100 19.38 0.57 9.49
CA ASN A 100 18.33 -0.11 8.73
C ASN A 100 17.52 0.91 7.90
N VAL A 101 17.97 1.16 6.68
CA VAL A 101 17.32 2.11 5.78
C VAL A 101 15.96 1.61 5.31
N SER A 102 15.76 0.29 5.16
CA SER A 102 14.46 -0.26 4.78
C SER A 102 13.37 0.08 5.80
N LEU A 103 13.66 -0.08 7.09
CA LEU A 103 12.71 0.25 8.16
C LEU A 103 12.43 1.75 8.22
N LYS A 104 13.48 2.58 8.08
CA LYS A 104 13.35 4.04 8.06
C LYS A 104 12.48 4.53 6.91
N GLU A 105 12.63 3.92 5.73
CA GLU A 105 11.87 4.29 4.53
C GLU A 105 10.45 3.70 4.51
N ALA A 106 10.27 2.47 4.99
CA ALA A 106 8.96 1.86 5.15
C ALA A 106 8.11 2.66 6.14
N GLY A 107 8.71 3.02 7.28
CA GLY A 107 8.00 3.50 8.45
C GLY A 107 7.47 2.35 9.32
N PRO A 108 6.95 2.65 10.52
CA PRO A 108 6.46 1.63 11.43
C PRO A 108 5.14 1.00 10.91
N PRO A 109 4.86 -0.27 11.27
CA PRO A 109 3.54 -0.85 11.11
C PRO A 109 2.47 0.01 11.78
N LYS A 110 1.32 0.15 11.13
CA LYS A 110 0.16 0.85 11.68
C LYS A 110 -0.89 -0.20 12.05
N LEU A 111 -1.34 -0.19 13.30
CA LEU A 111 -2.52 -0.97 13.67
C LEU A 111 -3.73 -0.41 12.91
N ARG A 112 -4.59 -1.29 12.40
CA ARG A 112 -5.88 -0.82 11.89
C ARG A 112 -6.66 -0.23 13.04
N LYS A 113 -7.22 0.95 12.82
CA LYS A 113 -8.11 1.56 13.80
C LYS A 113 -9.38 0.71 13.85
N VAL A 114 -9.74 0.28 15.05
CA VAL A 114 -11.06 -0.32 15.29
C VAL A 114 -12.10 0.73 14.93
N ASP A 115 -13.06 0.35 14.09
CA ASP A 115 -14.20 1.20 13.79
C ASP A 115 -15.06 1.33 15.06
N LYS A 116 -15.04 2.53 15.65
CA LYS A 116 -15.78 2.83 16.88
C LYS A 116 -17.29 2.76 16.68
N GLY A 117 -17.78 2.96 15.45
CA GLY A 117 -19.20 2.85 15.14
C GLY A 117 -19.74 1.43 15.33
N LEU A 118 -18.89 0.42 15.12
CA LEU A 118 -19.24 -0.99 15.33
C LEU A 118 -19.33 -1.37 16.82
N LEU A 119 -18.82 -0.54 17.73
CA LEU A 119 -18.74 -0.85 19.16
C LEU A 119 -20.01 -0.47 19.94
N GLU A 120 -21.00 0.19 19.30
CA GLU A 120 -22.27 0.63 19.91
C GLU A 120 -22.11 1.30 21.30
N MET A 121 -21.03 2.07 21.50
CA MET A 121 -20.64 2.61 22.81
C MET A 121 -21.74 3.46 23.48
N GLU A 122 -22.54 4.18 22.68
CA GLU A 122 -23.63 5.03 23.17
C GLU A 122 -24.78 4.26 23.80
N LYS A 123 -24.94 2.97 23.47
CA LYS A 123 -25.97 2.08 24.04
C LYS A 123 -25.42 1.24 25.20
N SER A 124 -24.12 1.29 25.44
CA SER A 124 -23.43 0.44 26.42
C SER A 124 -23.37 1.12 27.79
N PRO A 125 -23.34 0.35 28.89
CA PRO A 125 -23.02 0.89 30.21
C PRO A 125 -21.68 1.63 30.17
N SER A 126 -21.61 2.81 30.79
CA SER A 126 -20.40 3.63 30.82
C SER A 126 -20.19 4.26 32.19
N LEU A 127 -18.91 4.40 32.56
CA LEU A 127 -18.47 5.02 33.81
C LEU A 127 -17.31 5.98 33.52
N GLY A 128 -17.28 7.11 34.23
CA GLY A 128 -16.20 8.09 34.15
C GLY A 128 -16.60 9.40 33.43
N ASN A 129 -15.60 10.27 33.24
CA ASN A 129 -15.81 11.58 32.64
C ASN A 129 -15.93 11.47 31.11
N LYS A 130 -16.99 12.06 30.52
CA LYS A 130 -17.21 12.09 29.06
C LYS A 130 -16.07 12.75 28.27
N GLY A 131 -15.32 13.66 28.89
CA GLY A 131 -14.16 14.34 28.29
C GLY A 131 -12.81 13.68 28.58
N ALA A 132 -12.79 12.44 29.08
CA ALA A 132 -11.53 11.74 29.36
C ALA A 132 -10.68 11.56 28.09
N ARG A 133 -9.37 11.79 28.20
CA ARG A 133 -8.42 11.64 27.07
C ARG A 133 -8.19 10.20 26.64
N VAL A 134 -8.47 9.25 27.53
CA VAL A 134 -8.34 7.81 27.29
C VAL A 134 -9.71 7.19 27.50
N THR A 135 -10.09 6.30 26.59
CA THR A 135 -11.33 5.53 26.66
C THR A 135 -10.97 4.05 26.57
N ILE A 136 -11.46 3.26 27.52
CA ILE A 136 -11.33 1.81 27.54
C ILE A 136 -12.69 1.24 27.18
N VAL A 137 -12.74 0.31 26.23
CA VAL A 137 -13.95 -0.42 25.87
C VAL A 137 -13.74 -1.85 26.36
N GLU A 138 -14.54 -2.27 27.32
CA GLU A 138 -14.50 -3.61 27.90
C GLU A 138 -15.58 -4.49 27.27
N PHE A 139 -15.17 -5.67 26.81
CA PHE A 139 -16.07 -6.75 26.46
C PHE A 139 -16.07 -7.75 27.62
N SER A 140 -17.17 -7.76 28.38
CA SER A 140 -17.32 -8.63 29.56
C SER A 140 -18.46 -9.61 29.37
N ASN A 141 -18.35 -10.75 30.04
CA ASN A 141 -19.40 -11.77 30.12
C ASN A 141 -19.50 -12.23 31.59
N PHE A 142 -20.70 -12.21 32.15
CA PHE A 142 -20.95 -12.56 33.56
C PHE A 142 -20.54 -13.98 33.96
N GLN A 143 -20.33 -14.87 32.99
CA GLN A 143 -19.86 -16.24 33.24
C GLN A 143 -18.34 -16.42 32.98
N CYS A 144 -17.64 -15.37 32.57
CA CYS A 144 -16.20 -15.43 32.34
C CYS A 144 -15.42 -15.20 33.64
N SER A 145 -14.67 -16.19 34.10
CA SER A 145 -13.90 -16.13 35.35
C SER A 145 -12.84 -15.02 35.38
N TYR A 146 -12.36 -14.56 34.22
CA TYR A 146 -11.38 -13.48 34.13
C TYR A 146 -12.01 -12.07 34.16
N CYS A 147 -13.34 -11.97 34.06
CA CYS A 147 -14.08 -10.70 34.00
C CYS A 147 -14.84 -10.39 35.31
N MET A 148 -14.62 -11.17 36.37
CA MET A 148 -15.34 -10.99 37.63
C MET A 148 -14.71 -9.93 38.54
N ASP A 149 -13.41 -9.67 38.36
CA ASP A 149 -12.63 -8.73 39.17
C ASP A 149 -12.32 -7.41 38.40
N SER A 150 -12.98 -7.15 37.27
CA SER A 150 -12.82 -5.91 36.49
C SER A 150 -13.65 -4.74 37.02
#